data_AF-A0A3B9L9Y5-F1
#
_entry.id   AF-A0A3B9L9Y5-F1
#
_cell.length_a   1.000
_cell.length_b   1.000
_cell.length_c   1.000
_cell.angle_alpha   90.00
_cell.angle_beta   90.00
_cell.angle_gamma   90.00
#
_symmetry.space_group_name_H-M   'P 1'
#
loop_
_entity.id
_entity.type
_entity.pdbx_description
1 polymer ?
#
loop_
_entity_poly.entity_id
_entity_poly.type
_entity_poly.pdbx_seq_one_letter_code
_entity_poly.pdbx_strand_id
1 'polypeptide(L)'
;EEIRLAALLYDLAEMLMWCFASEKMNTIHKMQQTDRTLRSRELQKQVLGFVGKDLQKEIVQAFHLPPLLSELMADDVSNHQRVKNVRIAVNLARHSANGWDDAALPDDYKEIAELLRVDVERAMQIVGAPKDGIFRT
;
A
#
# COMPACT_ATOMS: atom_id res chain seq x y z
N GLU A 1 5.93 -1.03 18.21
CA GLU A 1 7.03 -0.43 17.43
C GLU A 1 7.17 -1.08 16.05
N GLU A 2 7.32 -2.39 15.98
CA GLU A 2 7.52 -3.14 14.73
C GLU A 2 6.47 -2.89 13.62
N ILE A 3 5.18 -2.81 13.97
CA ILE A 3 4.09 -2.52 13.00
C ILE A 3 4.28 -1.15 12.33
N ARG A 4 4.72 -0.14 13.08
CA ARG A 4 4.95 1.22 12.55
C ARG A 4 6.15 1.23 11.60
N LEU A 5 7.23 0.54 11.97
CA LEU A 5 8.40 0.41 11.10
C LEU A 5 8.06 -0.34 9.80
N ALA A 6 7.30 -1.44 9.90
CA ALA A 6 6.86 -2.18 8.74
C ALA A 6 5.96 -1.35 7.81
N ALA A 7 5.05 -0.55 8.36
CA ALA A 7 4.23 0.37 7.58
C ALA A 7 5.08 1.45 6.88
N LEU A 8 6.06 2.02 7.58
CA LEU A 8 6.96 3.04 7.02
C LEU A 8 7.85 2.51 5.89
N LEU A 9 8.30 1.27 6.00
CA LEU A 9 9.25 0.65 5.08
C LEU A 9 8.57 -0.20 4.00
N TYR A 10 7.24 -0.25 3.98
CA TYR A 10 6.46 -1.11 3.08
C TYR A 10 6.77 -0.86 1.60
N ASP A 11 6.88 0.42 1.21
CA ASP A 11 7.17 0.85 -0.16
C ASP A 11 8.63 1.32 -0.35
N LEU A 12 9.57 0.84 0.48
CA LEU A 12 10.98 1.28 0.46
C LEU A 12 11.66 1.07 -0.91
N ALA A 13 11.45 -0.08 -1.54
CA ALA A 13 11.99 -0.37 -2.87
C ALA A 13 11.49 0.63 -3.90
N GLU A 14 10.20 0.99 -3.86
CA GLU A 14 9.64 1.98 -4.77
C GLU A 14 10.27 3.36 -4.53
N MET A 15 10.41 3.79 -3.28
CA MET A 15 11.09 5.05 -2.94
C MET A 15 12.52 5.09 -3.48
N LEU A 16 13.29 4.01 -3.31
CA LEU A 16 14.65 3.91 -3.85
C LEU A 16 14.66 3.96 -5.38
N MET A 17 13.71 3.32 -6.05
CA MET A 17 13.62 3.39 -7.52
C MET A 17 13.31 4.81 -8.01
N TRP A 18 12.51 5.58 -7.28
CA TRP A 18 12.30 6.99 -7.58
C TRP A 18 13.57 7.83 -7.40
N CYS A 19 14.43 7.49 -6.45
CA CYS A 19 15.71 8.19 -6.23
C CYS A 19 16.78 7.82 -7.26
N PHE A 20 16.95 6.53 -7.56
CA PHE A 20 18.11 6.02 -8.32
C PHE A 20 17.80 5.68 -9.78
N ALA A 21 16.52 5.54 -10.15
CA ALA A 21 16.08 5.19 -11.50
C ALA A 21 14.85 6.02 -11.92
N SER A 22 14.85 7.31 -11.56
CA SER A 22 13.73 8.24 -11.78
C SER A 22 13.23 8.28 -13.23
N GLU A 23 14.12 8.22 -14.23
CA GLU A 23 13.72 8.18 -15.65
C GLU A 23 12.84 6.96 -15.97
N LYS A 24 13.26 5.78 -15.50
CA LYS A 24 12.50 4.53 -15.69
C LYS A 24 11.17 4.56 -14.94
N MET A 25 11.16 5.09 -13.71
CA MET A 25 9.93 5.25 -12.93
C MET A 25 8.96 6.23 -13.60
N ASN A 26 9.45 7.33 -14.16
CA ASN A 26 8.66 8.25 -14.95
C ASN A 26 8.06 7.58 -16.20
N THR A 27 8.81 6.70 -16.88
CA THR A 27 8.28 5.91 -18.00
C THR A 27 7.13 5.02 -17.55
N ILE A 28 7.29 4.25 -16.48
CA ILE A 28 6.24 3.38 -15.93
C ILE A 28 5.00 4.21 -15.58
N HIS A 29 5.19 5.32 -14.87
CA HIS A 29 4.10 6.20 -14.44
C HIS A 29 3.31 6.76 -15.64
N LYS A 30 4.01 7.22 -16.69
CA LYS A 30 3.37 7.70 -17.93
C LYS A 30 2.57 6.60 -18.63
N MET A 31 3.13 5.39 -18.73
CA MET A 31 2.44 4.25 -19.35
C MET A 31 1.14 3.91 -18.60
N GLN A 32 1.20 3.90 -17.27
CA GLN A 32 0.02 3.67 -16.40
C GLN A 32 -1.05 4.75 -16.51
N GLN A 33 -0.65 6.01 -16.61
CA GLN A 33 -1.61 7.10 -16.81
C GLN A 33 -2.29 7.02 -18.18
N THR A 34 -1.57 6.56 -19.20
CA THR A 34 -2.08 6.42 -20.56
C THR A 34 -3.04 5.24 -20.68
N ASP A 35 -2.76 4.13 -20.00
CA ASP A 35 -3.61 2.96 -19.99
C ASP A 35 -3.69 2.35 -18.58
N ARG A 36 -4.82 2.61 -17.92
CA ARG A 36 -5.11 2.12 -16.56
C ARG A 36 -5.35 0.62 -16.47
N THR A 37 -5.49 -0.07 -17.61
CA THR A 37 -5.70 -1.53 -17.64
C THR A 37 -4.38 -2.31 -17.51
N LEU A 38 -3.24 -1.65 -17.76
CA LEU A 38 -1.93 -2.25 -17.66
C LEU A 38 -1.56 -2.53 -16.20
N ARG A 39 -1.22 -3.79 -15.91
CA ARG A 39 -0.85 -4.17 -14.54
C ARG A 39 0.53 -3.60 -14.20
N SER A 40 0.62 -2.92 -13.06
CA SER A 40 1.87 -2.33 -12.56
C SER A 40 3.05 -3.31 -12.57
N ARG A 41 2.78 -4.56 -12.16
CA ARG A 41 3.79 -5.63 -12.14
C ARG A 41 4.42 -5.89 -13.52
N GLU A 42 3.61 -5.91 -14.58
CA GLU A 42 4.07 -6.19 -15.94
C GLU A 42 4.91 -5.04 -16.48
N LEU A 43 4.46 -3.80 -16.27
CA LEU A 43 5.21 -2.59 -16.63
C LEU A 43 6.56 -2.49 -15.91
N GLN A 44 6.59 -2.77 -14.61
CA GLN A 44 7.84 -2.81 -13.85
C GLN A 44 8.80 -3.84 -14.43
N LYS A 45 8.31 -5.07 -14.72
CA LYS A 45 9.15 -6.11 -15.32
C LYS A 45 9.69 -5.70 -16.70
N GLN A 46 8.87 -5.03 -17.51
CA GLN A 46 9.25 -4.55 -18.84
C GLN A 46 10.32 -3.43 -18.79
N VAL A 47 10.17 -2.46 -17.89
CA VAL A 47 11.00 -1.24 -17.88
C VAL A 47 12.24 -1.38 -16.96
N LEU A 48 12.08 -2.04 -15.81
CA LEU A 48 13.14 -2.26 -14.81
C LEU A 48 13.87 -3.59 -14.99
N GLY A 49 13.25 -4.58 -15.65
CA GLY A 49 13.77 -5.96 -15.73
C GLY A 49 13.42 -6.84 -14.54
N PHE A 50 12.78 -6.28 -13.51
CA PHE A 50 12.34 -6.96 -12.29
C PHE A 50 11.04 -6.33 -11.76
N VAL A 51 10.38 -6.99 -10.81
CA VAL A 51 9.21 -6.45 -10.12
C VAL A 51 9.67 -5.81 -8.82
N GLY A 52 9.11 -4.65 -8.44
CA GLY A 52 9.50 -3.93 -7.23
C GLY A 52 9.39 -4.77 -5.95
N LYS A 53 8.40 -5.68 -5.87
CA LYS A 53 8.28 -6.65 -4.77
C LYS A 53 9.51 -7.55 -4.62
N ASP A 54 10.13 -7.97 -5.73
CA ASP A 54 11.33 -8.81 -5.69
C ASP A 54 12.51 -8.01 -5.10
N LEU A 55 12.66 -6.75 -5.52
CA LEU A 55 13.67 -5.84 -4.97
C LEU A 55 13.44 -5.56 -3.47
N GLN A 56 12.19 -5.34 -3.06
CA GLN A 56 11.82 -5.15 -1.64
C GLN A 56 12.25 -6.35 -0.80
N LYS A 57 12.04 -7.58 -1.30
CA LYS A 57 12.46 -8.81 -0.62
C LYS A 57 13.98 -8.86 -0.44
N GLU A 58 14.75 -8.54 -1.49
CA GLU A 58 16.22 -8.51 -1.41
C GLU A 58 16.72 -7.44 -0.43
N ILE A 59 16.11 -6.25 -0.41
CA ILE A 59 16.44 -5.17 0.55
C ILE A 59 16.19 -5.62 2.00
N VAL A 60 15.03 -6.25 2.25
CA VAL A 60 14.67 -6.76 3.58
C VAL A 60 15.70 -7.78 4.07
N GLN A 61 16.15 -8.67 3.19
CA GLN A 61 17.17 -9.66 3.52
C GLN A 61 18.55 -9.03 3.73
N ALA A 62 18.98 -8.15 2.82
CA ALA A 62 20.31 -7.54 2.84
C ALA A 62 20.53 -6.62 4.05
N PHE A 63 19.50 -5.93 4.52
CA PHE A 63 19.59 -5.02 5.67
C PHE A 63 19.05 -5.60 6.98
N HIS A 64 18.68 -6.89 7.00
CA HIS A 64 18.12 -7.55 8.17
C HIS A 64 16.92 -6.77 8.76
N LEU A 65 16.02 -6.30 7.89
CA LEU A 65 14.85 -5.52 8.30
C LEU A 65 13.86 -6.37 9.11
N PRO A 66 12.94 -5.76 9.88
CA PRO A 66 12.03 -6.48 10.76
C PRO A 66 11.31 -7.66 10.09
N PRO A 67 11.19 -8.84 10.76
CA PRO A 67 10.58 -10.04 10.19
C PRO A 67 9.17 -9.81 9.62
N LEU A 68 8.38 -8.92 10.24
CA LEU A 68 7.06 -8.54 9.75
C LEU A 68 7.07 -8.04 8.30
N LEU A 69 8.13 -7.38 7.82
CA LEU A 69 8.25 -6.97 6.42
C LEU A 69 8.40 -8.17 5.48
N SER A 70 9.09 -9.23 5.92
CA SER A 70 9.18 -10.47 5.14
C SER A 70 7.82 -11.17 5.07
N GLU A 71 7.08 -11.20 6.18
CA GLU A 71 5.72 -11.75 6.23
C GLU A 71 4.74 -10.97 5.33
N LEU A 72 4.86 -9.64 5.29
CA LEU A 72 4.08 -8.78 4.39
C LEU A 72 4.32 -9.06 2.90
N MET A 73 5.49 -9.62 2.56
CA MET A 73 5.88 -9.92 1.18
C MET A 73 5.61 -11.38 0.78
N ALA A 74 5.29 -12.27 1.73
CA ALA A 74 4.94 -13.65 1.44
C ALA A 74 3.52 -13.71 0.83
N ASP A 75 3.33 -14.50 -0.24
CA ASP A 75 2.03 -14.63 -0.91
C ASP A 75 1.00 -15.44 -0.07
N ASP A 76 1.45 -16.15 0.97
CA ASP A 76 0.59 -16.85 1.94
C ASP A 76 0.43 -16.03 3.22
N VAL A 77 -0.58 -15.18 3.21
CA VAL A 77 -0.91 -14.25 4.31
C VAL A 77 -2.11 -14.76 5.11
N SER A 78 -2.47 -16.03 4.99
CA SER A 78 -3.85 -16.46 5.20
C SER A 78 -4.41 -16.33 6.64
N ASN A 79 -3.68 -15.89 7.68
CA ASN A 79 -4.30 -15.54 8.97
C ASN A 79 -3.53 -14.61 9.95
N HIS A 80 -2.48 -13.88 9.56
CA HIS A 80 -1.73 -13.06 10.53
C HIS A 80 -2.35 -11.67 10.72
N GLN A 81 -3.02 -11.46 11.86
CA GLN A 81 -3.64 -10.19 12.28
C GLN A 81 -2.69 -8.98 12.10
N ARG A 82 -1.40 -9.13 12.38
CA ARG A 82 -0.40 -8.07 12.24
C ARG A 82 -0.15 -7.64 10.79
N VAL A 83 -0.17 -8.60 9.87
CA VAL A 83 -0.02 -8.34 8.43
C VAL A 83 -1.27 -7.64 7.90
N LYS A 84 -2.47 -8.09 8.32
CA LYS A 84 -3.74 -7.41 8.01
C LYS A 84 -3.72 -5.96 8.50
N ASN A 85 -3.25 -5.72 9.74
CA ASN A 85 -3.14 -4.36 10.30
C ASN A 85 -2.25 -3.43 9.43
N VAL A 86 -1.05 -3.88 9.03
CA VAL A 86 -0.15 -3.04 8.22
C VAL A 86 -0.73 -2.79 6.84
N ARG A 87 -1.28 -3.83 6.18
CA ARG A 87 -1.89 -3.69 4.85
C ARG A 87 -3.01 -2.66 4.83
N ILE A 88 -3.92 -2.74 5.81
CA ILE A 88 -5.03 -1.79 5.95
C ILE A 88 -4.52 -0.37 6.17
N ALA A 89 -3.51 -0.18 7.04
CA ALA A 89 -2.93 1.13 7.31
C ALA A 89 -2.28 1.74 6.05
N VAL A 90 -1.55 0.93 5.27
CA VAL A 90 -0.91 1.36 4.02
C VAL A 90 -1.93 1.71 2.95
N ASN A 91 -2.97 0.89 2.76
CA ASN A 91 -4.02 1.16 1.77
C ASN A 91 -4.76 2.47 2.10
N LEU A 92 -5.19 2.63 3.35
CA LEU A 92 -5.83 3.85 3.81
C LEU A 92 -4.93 5.09 3.56
N ALA A 93 -3.65 5.01 3.91
CA ALA A 93 -2.71 6.12 3.67
C ALA A 93 -2.57 6.45 2.19
N ARG A 94 -2.53 5.43 1.32
CA ARG A 94 -2.40 5.60 -0.14
C ARG A 94 -3.65 6.23 -0.74
N HIS A 95 -4.84 5.73 -0.42
CA HIS A 95 -6.08 6.25 -1.00
C HIS A 95 -6.44 7.63 -0.43
N SER A 96 -6.26 7.86 0.88
CA SER A 96 -6.51 9.18 1.48
C SER A 96 -5.55 10.27 0.99
N ALA A 97 -4.36 9.91 0.48
CA ALA A 97 -3.45 10.85 -0.17
C ALA A 97 -4.00 11.43 -1.48
N ASN A 98 -4.95 10.74 -2.14
CA ASN A 98 -5.65 11.26 -3.33
C ASN A 98 -6.81 12.20 -2.99
N GLY A 99 -7.15 12.34 -1.69
CA GLY A 99 -8.37 12.97 -1.22
C GLY A 99 -9.25 11.99 -0.45
N TRP A 100 -10.20 12.51 0.32
CA TRP A 100 -11.14 11.69 1.11
C TRP A 100 -12.33 11.19 0.28
N ASP A 101 -12.36 11.48 -1.02
CA ASP A 101 -13.35 11.08 -2.02
C ASP A 101 -12.86 9.96 -2.95
N ASP A 102 -11.68 9.38 -2.69
CA ASP A 102 -11.16 8.23 -3.43
C ASP A 102 -12.15 7.05 -3.36
N ALA A 103 -12.47 6.48 -4.52
CA ALA A 103 -13.48 5.43 -4.67
C ALA A 103 -13.12 4.11 -3.95
N ALA A 104 -11.86 3.92 -3.55
CA ALA A 104 -11.42 2.74 -2.81
C ALA A 104 -11.59 2.89 -1.28
N LEU A 105 -11.71 4.12 -0.75
CA LEU A 105 -11.86 4.37 0.68
C LEU A 105 -13.07 3.69 1.33
N PRO A 106 -14.25 3.58 0.68
CA PRO A 106 -15.38 2.86 1.26
C PRO A 106 -15.06 1.41 1.62
N ASP A 107 -14.22 0.72 0.85
CA ASP A 107 -13.81 -0.65 1.14
C ASP A 107 -12.72 -0.70 2.23
N ASP A 108 -11.79 0.27 2.25
CA ASP A 108 -10.83 0.41 3.35
C ASP A 108 -11.55 0.59 4.69
N TYR A 109 -12.60 1.43 4.76
CA TYR A 109 -13.34 1.64 6.01
C TYR A 109 -14.05 0.37 6.49
N LYS A 110 -14.56 -0.47 5.59
CA LYS A 110 -15.14 -1.77 5.95
C LYS A 110 -14.06 -2.69 6.52
N GLU A 111 -12.90 -2.77 5.87
CA GLU A 111 -11.79 -3.60 6.38
C GLU A 111 -11.32 -3.12 7.77
N ILE A 112 -11.27 -1.80 8.02
CA ILE A 112 -10.93 -1.21 9.32
C ILE A 112 -12.00 -1.52 10.36
N ALA A 113 -13.27 -1.37 10.00
CA ALA A 113 -14.41 -1.66 10.89
C ALA A 113 -14.39 -3.13 11.36
N GLU A 114 -14.16 -4.06 10.44
CA GLU A 114 -13.97 -5.49 10.77
C GLU A 114 -12.78 -5.72 11.69
N LEU A 115 -11.65 -5.04 11.42
CA LEU A 115 -10.42 -5.17 12.19
C LEU A 115 -10.59 -4.74 13.64
N LEU A 116 -11.27 -3.60 13.83
CA LEU A 116 -11.48 -2.96 15.11
C LEU A 116 -12.75 -3.45 15.82
N ARG A 117 -13.57 -4.25 15.14
CA ARG A 117 -14.87 -4.76 15.61
C ARG A 117 -15.83 -3.62 15.99
N VAL A 118 -15.93 -2.62 15.12
CA VAL A 118 -16.83 -1.47 15.24
C VAL A 118 -17.63 -1.31 13.95
N ASP A 119 -18.61 -0.42 13.93
CA ASP A 119 -19.28 -0.04 12.69
C ASP A 119 -18.41 0.88 11.81
N VAL A 120 -18.79 1.02 10.53
CA VAL A 120 -18.05 1.81 9.53
C VAL A 120 -17.98 3.29 9.90
N GLU A 121 -19.05 3.86 10.45
CA GLU A 121 -19.07 5.26 10.86
C GLU A 121 -18.05 5.52 11.97
N ARG A 122 -17.98 4.61 12.95
CA ARG A 122 -16.99 4.68 14.02
C ARG A 122 -15.57 4.49 13.49
N ALA A 123 -15.35 3.59 12.53
CA ALA A 123 -14.05 3.42 11.88
C ALA A 123 -13.59 4.71 11.19
N MET A 124 -14.48 5.37 10.44
CA MET A 124 -14.22 6.66 9.80
C MET A 124 -13.81 7.74 10.80
N GLN A 125 -14.49 7.83 11.95
CA GLN A 125 -14.13 8.77 13.02
C GLN A 125 -12.75 8.49 13.62
N ILE A 126 -12.41 7.22 13.84
CA ILE A 126 -11.12 6.80 14.41
C ILE A 126 -9.95 7.22 13.50
N VAL A 127 -10.13 7.09 12.18
CA VAL A 127 -9.09 7.45 11.21
C VAL A 127 -9.08 8.92 10.81
N GLY A 128 -10.01 9.72 11.34
CA GLY A 128 -10.08 11.16 11.09
C GLY A 128 -10.65 11.54 9.73
N ALA A 129 -11.49 10.68 9.12
CA ALA A 129 -12.16 11.00 7.87
C ALA A 129 -13.11 12.21 8.05
N PRO A 130 -13.17 13.17 7.11
CA PRO A 130 -14.07 14.32 7.17
C PRO A 130 -15.54 13.88 7.20
N LYS A 131 -16.35 14.61 7.97
CA LYS A 131 -17.81 14.34 8.08
C LYS A 131 -18.58 14.56 6.77
N ASP A 132 -18.02 15.31 5.82
CA ASP A 132 -18.69 15.71 4.58
C ASP A 132 -18.59 14.67 3.44
N GLY A 133 -17.90 13.54 3.66
CA GLY A 133 -17.87 12.39 2.74
C GLY A 133 -19.12 11.49 2.83
N ILE A 134 -20.09 11.83 3.68
CA ILE A 134 -21.33 11.10 3.87
C ILE A 134 -22.25 11.37 2.66
N PHE A 135 -22.25 10.42 1.72
CA PHE A 135 -23.27 10.22 0.69
C PHE A 135 -23.73 11.49 -0.04
N ARG A 136 -23.03 11.88 -1.11
CA ARG A 136 -23.72 12.53 -2.23
C ARG A 136 -24.23 11.42 -3.15
N THR A 137 -25.50 11.10 -2.94
CA THR A 137 -26.37 10.26 -3.79
C THR A 137 -26.36 10.69 -5.25
#